data_AF-A0A1T4N543-F1
#
_entry.id   AF-A0A1T4N543-F1
#
_cell.length_a   1.000
_cell.length_b   1.000
_cell.length_c   1.000
_cell.angle_alpha   90.00
_cell.angle_beta   90.00
_cell.angle_gamma   90.00
#
_symmetry.space_group_name_H-M   'P 1'
#
loop_
_entity.id
_entity.type
_entity.pdbx_description
1 polymer ?
#
loop_
_entity_poly.entity_id
_entity_poly.type
_entity_poly.pdbx_seq_one_letter_code
_entity_poly.pdbx_strand_id
1 'polypeptide(L)'
;MRKEQEEAFWQTIKAFDEIGLLRHVMIIGSWAEYLFPPLLKTDFMPNLRTRDVDFFYRNVNIPKEKINVVQKLKNIGYIYDEVDGISRFYKEDLLELEFLTRVLGAGTDGKVNIKPLGITCHKYSFRFCQRN
;
A
#
# COMPACT_ATOMS: atom_id res chain seq x y z
N MET A 1 -9.70 11.56 12.43
CA MET A 1 -8.30 11.30 12.06
C MET A 1 -7.42 12.35 12.73
N ARG A 2 -6.24 11.97 13.22
CA ARG A 2 -5.25 12.93 13.74
C ARG A 2 -4.57 13.66 12.59
N LYS A 3 -4.26 14.95 12.74
CA LYS A 3 -3.66 15.76 11.66
C LYS A 3 -2.30 15.19 11.23
N GLU A 4 -1.55 14.65 12.17
CA GLU A 4 -0.25 14.02 11.96
C GLU A 4 -0.35 12.76 11.10
N GLN A 5 -1.45 12.01 11.20
CA GLN A 5 -1.69 10.83 10.35
C GLN A 5 -2.00 11.24 8.92
N GLU A 6 -2.77 12.30 8.73
CA GLU A 6 -3.04 12.88 7.43
C GLU A 6 -1.76 13.39 6.76
N GLU A 7 -0.95 14.15 7.51
CA GLU A 7 0.33 14.65 7.04
C GLU A 7 1.28 13.51 6.67
N ALA A 8 1.36 12.46 7.51
CA ALA A 8 2.17 11.27 7.21
C ALA A 8 1.67 10.53 5.96
N PHE A 9 0.34 10.42 5.78
CA PHE A 9 -0.26 9.80 4.60
C PHE A 9 0.13 10.56 3.33
N TRP A 10 -0.07 11.89 3.31
CA TRP A 10 0.27 12.70 2.14
C TRP A 10 1.78 12.76 1.87
N GLN A 11 2.63 12.73 2.89
CA GLN A 11 4.08 12.56 2.72
C GLN A 11 4.41 11.23 2.03
N THR A 12 3.75 10.14 2.39
CA THR A 12 3.90 8.83 1.75
C THR A 12 3.44 8.84 0.30
N ILE A 13 2.28 9.43 0.00
CA ILE A 13 1.78 9.57 -1.37
C ILE A 13 2.78 10.36 -2.24
N LYS A 14 3.28 11.49 -1.74
CA LYS A 14 4.32 12.27 -2.43
C LYS A 14 5.59 11.47 -2.66
N ALA A 15 6.06 10.73 -1.66
CA ALA A 15 7.25 9.90 -1.78
C ALA A 15 7.08 8.78 -2.82
N PHE A 16 5.88 8.22 -2.94
CA PHE A 16 5.55 7.22 -3.95
C PHE A 16 5.48 7.81 -5.36
N ASP A 17 4.99 9.04 -5.50
CA ASP A 17 4.97 9.74 -6.79
C ASP A 17 6.39 10.00 -7.30
N GLU A 18 7.26 10.52 -6.42
CA GLU A 18 8.66 10.84 -6.74
C GLU A 18 9.48 9.64 -7.23
N ILE A 19 9.13 8.42 -6.80
CA ILE A 19 9.78 7.18 -7.24
C ILE A 19 8.97 6.43 -8.32
N GLY A 20 7.88 7.02 -8.83
CA GLY A 20 7.02 6.45 -9.87
C GLY A 20 6.13 5.29 -9.42
N LEU A 21 6.06 5.00 -8.12
CA LEU A 21 5.34 3.85 -7.57
C LEU A 21 3.80 3.98 -7.72
N LEU A 22 3.26 5.20 -7.68
CA LEU A 22 1.81 5.43 -7.76
C LEU A 22 1.16 4.86 -9.03
N ARG A 23 1.93 4.66 -10.11
CA ARG A 23 1.45 4.06 -11.36
C ARG A 23 1.17 2.56 -11.25
N HIS A 24 1.63 1.92 -10.18
CA HIS A 24 1.63 0.46 -10.00
C HIS A 24 0.80 -0.01 -8.80
N VAL A 25 0.41 0.91 -7.92
CA VAL A 25 -0.36 0.64 -6.71
C VAL A 25 -1.73 1.30 -6.75
N MET A 26 -2.67 0.73 -6.00
CA MET A 26 -3.96 1.35 -5.68
C MET A 26 -4.11 1.37 -4.17
N ILE A 27 -4.64 2.47 -3.63
CA ILE A 27 -5.05 2.52 -2.23
C ILE A 27 -6.37 1.78 -2.13
N ILE A 28 -6.47 0.85 -1.18
CA ILE A 28 -7.68 0.11 -0.88
C ILE A 28 -8.01 0.22 0.61
N GLY A 29 -9.06 -0.47 1.05
CA GLY A 29 -9.46 -0.48 2.46
C GLY A 29 -9.94 0.89 2.95
N SER A 30 -9.81 1.12 4.26
CA SER A 30 -10.42 2.28 4.93
C SER A 30 -9.85 3.63 4.46
N TRP A 31 -8.58 3.68 4.04
CA TRP A 31 -7.98 4.92 3.55
C TRP A 31 -8.46 5.32 2.15
N ALA A 32 -9.00 4.39 1.37
CA ALA A 32 -9.65 4.73 0.11
C ALA A 32 -10.94 5.53 0.36
N GLU A 33 -11.70 5.20 1.41
CA GLU A 33 -12.90 5.95 1.81
C GLU A 33 -12.58 7.41 2.17
N TYR A 34 -11.46 7.68 2.84
CA TYR A 34 -11.03 9.04 3.16
C TYR A 34 -10.86 9.91 1.91
N LEU A 35 -10.46 9.30 0.78
CA LEU A 35 -10.26 10.00 -0.48
C LEU A 35 -11.58 10.25 -1.24
N PHE A 36 -12.67 9.57 -0.93
CA PHE A 36 -13.91 9.64 -1.72
C PHE A 36 -14.56 11.03 -1.72
N PRO A 37 -14.83 11.68 -0.57
CA PRO A 37 -15.51 12.97 -0.55
C PRO A 37 -14.78 14.08 -1.33
N PRO A 38 -13.47 14.31 -1.14
CA PRO A 38 -12.78 15.36 -1.88
C PRO A 38 -12.62 15.03 -3.38
N LEU A 39 -12.51 13.76 -3.76
CA LEU A 39 -12.32 13.37 -5.16
C LEU A 39 -13.64 13.34 -5.96
N LEU A 40 -14.72 12.87 -5.36
CA LEU A 40 -16.01 12.65 -6.03
C LEU A 40 -17.05 13.72 -5.68
N LYS A 41 -16.70 14.69 -4.81
CA LYS A 41 -17.59 15.76 -4.34
C LYS A 41 -18.89 15.21 -3.74
N THR A 42 -18.75 14.22 -2.86
CA THR A 42 -19.88 13.58 -2.18
C THR A 42 -19.98 14.01 -0.72
N ASP A 43 -21.13 13.79 -0.11
CA ASP A 43 -21.41 13.94 1.31
C ASP A 43 -21.10 12.67 2.12
N PHE A 44 -20.43 11.70 1.49
CA PHE A 44 -20.03 10.45 2.14
C PHE A 44 -19.16 10.75 3.37
N MET A 45 -19.46 10.10 4.50
CA MET A 45 -18.70 10.28 5.73
C MET A 45 -17.77 9.09 5.95
N PRO A 46 -16.45 9.22 5.68
CA PRO A 46 -15.51 8.12 5.83
C PRO A 46 -15.38 7.72 7.31
N ASN A 47 -15.40 6.42 7.59
CA ASN A 47 -15.27 5.90 8.95
C ASN A 47 -13.83 5.38 9.21
N LEU A 48 -12.87 6.29 9.15
CA LEU A 48 -11.45 5.93 9.32
C LEU A 48 -11.10 5.71 10.81
N ARG A 49 -10.95 4.44 11.21
CA ARG A 49 -10.57 4.01 12.56
C ARG A 49 -9.25 3.24 12.63
N THR A 50 -8.57 3.06 11.50
CA THR A 50 -7.33 2.29 11.41
C THR A 50 -6.13 3.19 11.09
N ARG A 51 -4.94 2.69 11.44
CA ARG A 51 -3.63 3.23 11.07
C ARG A 51 -3.04 2.54 9.84
N ASP A 52 -3.65 1.43 9.43
CA ASP A 52 -3.16 0.58 8.36
C ASP A 52 -3.60 1.15 7.01
N VAL A 53 -2.64 1.48 6.17
CA VAL A 53 -2.84 1.96 4.80
C VAL A 53 -2.52 0.81 3.86
N ASP A 54 -3.55 0.31 3.20
CA ASP A 54 -3.44 -0.82 2.28
C ASP A 54 -3.12 -0.36 0.85
N PHE A 55 -1.99 -0.83 0.32
CA PHE A 55 -1.59 -0.64 -1.07
C PHE A 55 -1.69 -1.94 -1.87
N PHE A 56 -2.65 -2.00 -2.77
CA PHE A 56 -2.79 -3.11 -3.71
C PHE A 56 -1.85 -2.92 -4.91
N TYR A 57 -0.85 -3.79 -5.01
CA TYR A 57 0.10 -3.87 -6.12
C TYR A 57 -0.43 -4.80 -7.23
N ARG A 58 -0.70 -4.24 -8.41
CA ARG A 58 -1.46 -4.95 -9.46
C ARG A 58 -0.68 -6.07 -10.15
N ASN A 59 0.57 -5.82 -10.52
CA ASN A 59 1.37 -6.76 -11.29
C ASN A 59 2.80 -6.86 -10.74
N VAL A 60 3.06 -7.91 -9.96
CA VAL A 60 4.33 -8.16 -9.26
C VAL A 60 5.58 -8.25 -10.13
N ASN A 61 5.46 -8.26 -11.46
CA ASN A 61 6.60 -8.28 -12.40
C ASN A 61 6.78 -6.95 -13.16
N ILE A 62 5.99 -5.91 -12.86
CA ILE A 62 6.06 -4.59 -13.50
C ILE A 62 6.21 -3.53 -12.41
N PRO A 63 7.07 -2.51 -12.58
CA PRO A 63 7.97 -2.30 -13.73
C PRO A 63 9.13 -3.30 -13.73
N LYS A 64 9.93 -3.36 -14.81
CA LYS A 64 11.11 -4.27 -14.82
C LYS A 64 12.25 -3.67 -14.02
N GLU A 65 12.29 -2.36 -13.95
CA GLU A 65 13.23 -1.57 -13.16
C GLU A 65 12.93 -1.74 -11.67
N LYS A 66 14.00 -1.73 -10.86
CA LYS A 66 13.86 -1.73 -9.40
C LYS A 66 13.45 -0.34 -8.92
N ILE A 67 12.47 -0.30 -8.02
CA ILE A 67 12.04 0.89 -7.29
C ILE A 67 12.53 0.76 -5.85
N ASN A 68 13.34 1.71 -5.40
CA ASN A 68 13.93 1.71 -4.07
C ASN A 68 12.95 2.18 -2.98
N VAL A 69 11.79 1.51 -2.86
CA VAL A 69 10.71 1.89 -1.94
C VAL A 69 11.16 1.84 -0.47
N VAL A 70 11.93 0.81 -0.08
CA VAL A 70 12.41 0.65 1.29
C VAL A 70 13.26 1.85 1.71
N GLN A 71 14.24 2.23 0.89
CA GLN A 71 15.10 3.37 1.20
C GLN A 71 14.32 4.68 1.18
N LYS A 72 13.38 4.84 0.25
CA LYS A 72 12.56 6.05 0.16
C LYS A 72 11.70 6.24 1.41
N LEU A 73 11.06 5.18 1.88
CA LEU A 73 10.24 5.19 3.09
C LEU A 73 11.09 5.42 4.35
N LYS A 74 12.27 4.79 4.45
CA LYS A 74 13.23 5.06 5.54
C LYS A 74 13.62 6.53 5.62
N ASN A 75 13.89 7.17 4.48
CA ASN A 75 14.28 8.58 4.44
C ASN A 75 13.19 9.55 4.93
N ILE A 76 11.92 9.14 4.93
CA ILE A 76 10.79 9.96 5.43
C ILE A 76 10.32 9.50 6.81
N GLY A 77 11.09 8.66 7.50
CA GLY A 77 10.87 8.26 8.89
C GLY A 77 10.12 6.95 9.11
N TYR A 78 9.91 6.12 8.08
CA TYR A 78 9.39 4.77 8.29
C TYR A 78 10.49 3.82 8.74
N ILE A 79 10.13 2.92 9.65
CA ILE A 79 10.93 1.76 9.98
C ILE A 79 10.46 0.60 9.09
N TYR A 80 11.42 -0.12 8.53
CA TYR A 80 11.17 -1.33 7.76
C TYR A 80 11.42 -2.55 8.63
N ASP A 81 10.49 -3.48 8.63
CA ASP A 81 10.60 -4.75 9.35
C ASP A 81 10.05 -5.90 8.50
N GLU A 82 10.47 -7.12 8.81
CA GLU A 82 9.97 -8.35 8.22
C GLU A 82 9.41 -9.27 9.31
N VAL A 83 8.08 -9.28 9.45
CA VAL A 83 7.39 -10.11 10.43
C VAL A 83 6.79 -11.31 9.70
N ASP A 84 7.16 -12.52 10.12
CA ASP A 84 6.76 -13.77 9.46
C ASP A 84 7.09 -13.79 7.95
N GLY A 85 8.18 -13.13 7.53
CA GLY A 85 8.57 -13.03 6.13
C GLY A 85 7.66 -12.13 5.27
N ILE A 86 6.87 -11.25 5.91
CA ILE A 86 6.12 -10.19 5.26
C ILE A 86 6.73 -8.84 5.62
N SER A 87 6.99 -8.05 4.59
CA SER A 87 7.50 -6.69 4.70
C SER A 87 6.43 -5.77 5.28
N ARG A 88 6.78 -5.06 6.35
CA ARG A 88 5.95 -4.04 6.98
C ARG A 88 6.71 -2.72 7.09
N PHE A 89 5.95 -1.62 7.02
CA PHE A 89 6.49 -0.28 7.22
C PHE A 89 5.65 0.43 8.26
N TYR A 90 6.25 0.88 9.35
CA TYR A 90 5.55 1.64 10.37
C TYR A 90 6.27 2.95 10.65
N LYS A 91 5.50 4.01 10.87
CA LYS A 91 6.00 5.33 11.26
C LYS A 91 5.43 5.65 12.63
N GLU A 92 6.22 5.36 13.66
CA GLU A 92 5.86 5.51 15.07
C GLU A 92 4.49 4.89 15.37
N ASP A 93 3.61 5.60 16.06
CA ASP A 93 2.22 5.22 16.30
C ASP A 93 1.25 5.83 15.26
N LEU A 94 1.76 6.45 14.19
CA LEU A 94 0.97 7.21 13.23
C LEU A 94 0.32 6.33 12.16
N LEU A 95 1.14 5.64 11.36
CA LEU A 95 0.71 4.84 10.21
C LEU A 95 1.50 3.53 10.08
N GLU A 96 0.82 2.49 9.63
CA GLU A 96 1.38 1.24 9.15
C GLU A 96 1.03 1.10 7.66
N LEU A 97 2.00 0.76 6.80
CA LEU A 97 1.76 0.53 5.38
C LEU A 97 1.84 -0.95 5.10
N GLU A 98 0.76 -1.48 4.52
CA GLU A 98 0.69 -2.86 4.09
C GLU A 98 0.63 -2.92 2.56
N PHE A 99 1.44 -3.80 1.98
CA PHE A 99 1.34 -4.11 0.56
C PHE A 99 0.57 -5.41 0.38
N LEU A 100 -0.25 -5.41 -0.66
CA LEU A 100 -1.17 -6.50 -0.99
C LEU A 100 -1.08 -6.78 -2.49
N THR A 101 -1.25 -8.04 -2.91
CA THR A 101 -1.31 -8.35 -4.35
C THR A 101 -2.27 -9.48 -4.66
N ARG A 102 -2.61 -9.64 -5.94
CA ARG A 102 -3.53 -10.69 -6.41
C ARG A 102 -2.99 -12.09 -6.10
N VAL A 103 -3.92 -13.03 -5.94
CA VAL A 103 -3.60 -14.46 -5.89
C VAL A 103 -3.08 -14.92 -7.24
N LEU A 104 -1.81 -15.33 -7.31
CA LEU A 104 -1.23 -15.99 -8.49
C LEU A 104 -1.41 -17.50 -8.35
N GLY A 105 -2.59 -18.01 -8.72
CA GLY A 105 -2.89 -19.45 -8.74
C GLY A 105 -3.21 -20.09 -7.37
N ALA A 106 -3.77 -21.30 -7.42
CA ALA A 106 -4.06 -22.14 -6.26
C ALA A 106 -2.77 -22.86 -5.84
N GLY A 107 -2.09 -22.40 -4.78
CA GLY A 107 -0.98 -23.18 -4.19
C GLY A 107 0.22 -22.43 -3.62
N THR A 108 0.25 -21.09 -3.54
CA THR A 108 1.35 -20.41 -2.81
C THR A 108 0.92 -20.03 -1.38
N ASP A 109 1.85 -20.14 -0.42
CA ASP A 109 1.70 -20.04 1.06
C ASP A 109 1.22 -18.68 1.61
N GLY A 110 0.33 -17.98 0.91
CA GLY A 110 -0.21 -16.68 1.34
C GLY A 110 0.74 -15.49 1.14
N LYS A 111 1.99 -15.73 0.73
CA LYS A 111 3.03 -14.71 0.54
C LYS A 111 3.43 -14.58 -0.94
N VAL A 112 3.71 -13.35 -1.38
CA VAL A 112 4.17 -13.07 -2.76
C VAL A 112 5.26 -12.02 -2.73
N ASN A 113 6.35 -12.25 -3.47
CA ASN A 113 7.40 -11.26 -3.65
C ASN A 113 7.04 -10.28 -4.78
N ILE A 114 7.08 -8.99 -4.49
CA ILE A 114 6.96 -7.92 -5.48
C ILE A 114 8.38 -7.59 -5.95
N LYS A 115 8.82 -8.26 -7.02
CA LYS A 115 10.22 -8.18 -7.51
C LYS A 115 10.72 -6.74 -7.72
N PRO A 116 9.92 -5.80 -8.28
CA PRO A 116 10.38 -4.44 -8.52
C PRO A 116 10.65 -3.67 -7.22
N LEU A 117 9.91 -3.98 -6.16
CA LEU A 117 10.04 -3.33 -4.86
C LEU A 117 11.04 -4.02 -3.93
N GLY A 118 11.34 -5.30 -4.21
CA GLY A 118 12.19 -6.11 -3.34
C GLY A 118 11.55 -6.43 -1.98
N ILE A 119 10.21 -6.42 -1.90
CA ILE A 119 9.44 -6.69 -0.68
C ILE A 119 8.57 -7.93 -0.83
N THR A 120 8.20 -8.53 0.30
CA THR A 120 7.27 -9.67 0.35
C THR A 120 5.96 -9.21 0.98
N CYS A 121 4.84 -9.55 0.35
CA CYS A 121 3.52 -9.02 0.69
C CYS A 121 2.48 -10.13 0.87
N HIS A 122 1.38 -9.80 1.55
CA HIS A 122 0.25 -10.71 1.69
C HIS A 122 -0.52 -10.82 0.38
N LYS A 123 -1.09 -12.01 0.14
CA LYS A 123 -2.11 -12.18 -0.88
C LYS A 123 -3.40 -11.52 -0.44
N TYR A 124 -4.00 -10.79 -1.36
CA TYR A 124 -5.35 -10.29 -1.23
C TYR A 124 -6.27 -11.10 -2.13
N SER A 125 -7.17 -11.87 -1.51
CA SER A 125 -8.20 -12.63 -2.21
C SER A 125 -9.39 -11.72 -2.50
N PHE A 126 -9.22 -10.83 -3.48
CA PHE A 126 -10.34 -10.08 -4.03
C PHE A 126 -10.89 -10.84 -5.23
N ARG A 127 -12.04 -11.53 -5.06
CA ARG A 127 -12.79 -12.12 -6.18
C ARG A 127 -13.52 -11.00 -6.93
N PHE A 128 -12.79 -10.15 -7.65
CA PHE A 128 -13.43 -9.38 -8.70
C PHE A 128 -13.65 -10.31 -9.90
N CYS A 129 -14.90 -10.38 -10.36
CA CYS A 129 -15.30 -11.07 -11.57
C CYS A 129 -14.50 -10.49 -12.74
N GLN A 130 -13.39 -11.13 -13.12
CA GLN A 130 -12.76 -10.87 -14.41
C GLN A 130 -13.68 -11.51 -15.45
N ARG A 131 -14.65 -10.74 -15.94
CA ARG A 131 -15.32 -11.08 -17.20
C ARG A 131 -14.32 -10.85 -18.31
N ASN A 132 -14.12 -11.92 -19.08
CA ASN A 132 -13.35 -12.00 -20.32
C ASN A 132 -13.74 -10.90 -21.30
#